data_AF-A0A7W1Q8E5-F1
#
_entry.id   AF-A0A7W1Q8E5-F1
#
_cell.length_a   1.000
_cell.length_b   1.000
_cell.length_c   1.000
_cell.angle_alpha   90.00
_cell.angle_beta   90.00
_cell.angle_gamma   90.00
#
_symmetry.space_group_name_H-M   'P 1'
#
loop_
_entity.id
_entity.type
_entity.pdbx_description
1 polymer ?
#
loop_
_entity_poly.entity_id
_entity_poly.type
_entity_poly.pdbx_seq_one_letter_code
_entity_poly.pdbx_strand_id
1 'polypeptide(L)'
;MLTSFVVWSRTRPVAFGIAMSVLFVVLLEVAITVGFVTIEDTDVGLYRHYGEAIAGGAVPYRDISIEYPPGALPLFVAPAVLTSTPEAYRLVFKALMVLAIAALVVGVRRLQQEDANRGVAAVAATVVLIAILGSVALTRFDVVPAALTVGVLVYFVQVRWGIGAVLLGIAIATKLYPAVLPRSLRSTQHAAPAVVSR
;
A
#
# COMPACT_ATOMS: atom_id res chain seq x y z
N MET A 1 -39.86 -31.82 -22.79
CA MET A 1 -39.73 -30.81 -21.71
C MET A 1 -38.27 -30.38 -21.66
N LEU A 2 -38.01 -29.11 -22.02
CA LEU A 2 -36.69 -28.51 -22.21
C LEU A 2 -36.07 -28.12 -20.86
N THR A 3 -34.89 -28.64 -20.54
CA THR A 3 -34.03 -28.10 -19.47
C THR A 3 -33.05 -27.11 -20.08
N SER A 4 -33.34 -25.82 -19.92
CA SER A 4 -32.46 -24.72 -20.32
C SER A 4 -31.23 -24.69 -19.42
N PHE A 5 -30.06 -25.00 -19.96
CA PHE A 5 -28.77 -24.68 -19.34
C PHE A 5 -28.62 -23.16 -19.27
N VAL A 6 -28.72 -22.59 -18.08
CA VAL A 6 -28.33 -21.20 -17.83
C VAL A 6 -26.81 -21.13 -17.91
N VAL A 7 -26.29 -20.73 -19.08
CA VAL A 7 -24.88 -20.37 -19.25
C VAL A 7 -24.64 -19.08 -18.47
N TRP A 8 -24.14 -19.20 -17.24
CA TRP A 8 -23.68 -18.06 -16.45
C TRP A 8 -22.48 -17.44 -17.17
N SER A 9 -22.70 -16.28 -17.79
CA SER A 9 -21.71 -15.63 -18.64
C SER A 9 -20.52 -15.12 -17.83
N ARG A 10 -19.38 -15.83 -17.96
CA ARG A 10 -18.04 -15.45 -17.45
C ARG A 10 -17.49 -14.13 -18.02
N THR A 11 -18.23 -13.41 -18.86
CA THR A 11 -17.76 -12.22 -19.59
C THR A 11 -17.81 -10.92 -18.77
N ARG A 12 -18.71 -10.83 -17.78
CA ARG A 12 -18.84 -9.67 -16.89
C ARG A 12 -17.58 -9.32 -16.07
N PRO A 13 -16.84 -10.27 -15.47
CA PRO A 13 -15.65 -9.94 -14.68
C PRO A 13 -14.46 -9.46 -15.53
N VAL A 14 -14.34 -9.88 -16.79
CA VAL A 14 -13.21 -9.50 -17.66
C VAL A 14 -13.36 -8.06 -18.16
N ALA A 15 -14.54 -7.70 -18.68
CA ALA A 15 -14.83 -6.34 -19.10
C ALA A 15 -14.73 -5.35 -17.93
N PHE A 16 -15.14 -5.77 -16.73
CA PHE A 16 -14.99 -4.98 -15.52
C PHE A 16 -13.51 -4.85 -15.11
N GLY A 17 -12.74 -5.93 -15.16
CA GLY A 17 -11.29 -5.89 -14.87
C GLY A 17 -10.53 -4.95 -15.81
N ILE A 18 -10.91 -4.92 -17.10
CA ILE A 18 -10.36 -3.99 -18.09
C ILE A 18 -10.76 -2.55 -17.74
N ALA A 19 -12.04 -2.30 -17.45
CA ALA A 19 -12.52 -0.97 -17.06
C ALA A 19 -11.82 -0.44 -15.81
N MET A 20 -11.54 -1.31 -14.82
CA MET A 20 -10.79 -0.95 -13.62
C MET A 20 -9.32 -0.70 -13.86
N SER A 21 -8.71 -1.44 -14.79
CA SER A 21 -7.31 -1.22 -15.17
C SER A 21 -7.16 0.10 -15.94
N VAL A 22 -8.10 0.39 -16.83
CA VAL A 22 -8.18 1.69 -17.53
C VAL A 22 -8.42 2.82 -16.54
N LEU A 23 -9.37 2.65 -15.60
CA LEU A 23 -9.62 3.63 -14.54
C LEU A 23 -8.38 3.84 -13.66
N PHE A 24 -7.68 2.77 -13.29
CA PHE A 24 -6.43 2.85 -12.54
C PHE A 24 -5.36 3.62 -13.30
N VAL A 25 -5.17 3.34 -14.59
CA VAL A 25 -4.19 4.04 -15.45
C VAL A 25 -4.57 5.51 -15.60
N VAL A 26 -5.84 5.82 -15.86
CA VAL A 26 -6.33 7.21 -15.97
C VAL A 26 -6.14 7.96 -14.66
N LEU A 27 -6.45 7.34 -13.53
CA LEU A 27 -6.27 7.96 -12.21
C LEU A 27 -4.80 8.09 -11.82
N LEU A 28 -3.96 7.16 -12.24
CA LEU A 28 -2.51 7.24 -12.09
C LEU A 28 -1.96 8.40 -12.91
N GLU A 29 -2.38 8.53 -14.16
CA GLU A 29 -1.96 9.60 -15.06
C GLU A 29 -2.46 10.97 -14.60
N VAL A 30 -3.70 11.06 -14.10
CA VAL A 30 -4.25 12.27 -13.47
C VAL A 30 -3.51 12.60 -12.18
N ALA A 31 -3.21 11.62 -11.31
CA ALA A 31 -2.47 11.85 -10.07
C ALA A 31 -1.02 12.30 -10.34
N ILE A 32 -0.39 11.76 -11.38
CA ILE A 32 0.92 12.20 -11.87
C ILE A 32 0.81 13.65 -12.36
N THR A 33 -0.14 13.94 -13.26
CA THR A 33 -0.30 15.26 -13.89
C THR A 33 -0.67 16.35 -12.88
N VAL A 34 -1.63 16.10 -11.99
CA VAL A 34 -2.05 17.04 -10.94
C VAL A 34 -0.98 17.16 -9.84
N GLY A 35 -0.29 16.06 -9.52
CA GLY A 35 0.81 16.05 -8.55
C GLY A 35 2.12 16.66 -9.04
N PHE A 36 2.18 17.11 -10.29
CA PHE A 36 3.21 18.03 -10.75
C PHE A 36 2.85 19.51 -10.51
N VAL A 37 1.58 19.86 -10.23
CA VAL A 37 1.10 21.24 -10.38
C VAL A 37 0.76 21.94 -9.05
N THR A 38 0.41 21.27 -7.94
CA THR A 38 -0.31 21.99 -6.86
C THR A 38 0.00 21.75 -5.38
N ILE A 39 1.03 21.00 -4.95
CA ILE A 39 1.36 20.96 -3.51
C ILE A 39 2.85 21.16 -3.30
N GLU A 40 3.17 22.09 -2.39
CA GLU A 40 4.53 22.37 -1.90
C GLU A 40 5.18 21.03 -1.48
N ASP A 41 6.21 20.64 -2.21
CA ASP A 41 6.89 19.33 -2.15
C ASP A 41 7.75 19.18 -0.88
N THR A 42 7.35 19.83 0.22
CA THR A 42 8.11 20.00 1.45
C THR A 42 8.46 18.65 2.07
N ASP A 43 7.51 17.72 2.10
CA ASP A 43 7.72 16.34 2.57
C ASP A 43 8.79 15.63 1.72
N VAL A 44 8.69 15.70 0.40
CA VAL A 44 9.65 15.03 -0.51
C VAL A 44 11.04 15.67 -0.42
N GLY A 45 11.10 16.99 -0.25
CA GLY A 45 12.33 17.72 0.04
C GLY A 45 12.98 17.27 1.34
N LEU A 46 12.20 17.07 2.40
CA LEU A 46 12.68 16.56 3.69
C LEU A 46 13.20 15.12 3.57
N TYR A 47 12.47 14.24 2.88
CA TYR A 47 12.92 12.88 2.62
C TYR A 47 14.25 12.88 1.83
N ARG A 48 14.37 13.75 0.82
CA ARG A 48 15.60 13.91 0.06
C ARG A 48 16.75 14.35 0.95
N HIS A 49 16.53 15.35 1.79
CA HIS A 49 17.55 15.84 2.72
C HIS A 49 18.07 14.71 3.62
N TYR A 50 17.18 13.89 4.20
CA TYR A 50 17.60 12.71 4.97
C TYR A 50 18.37 11.70 4.11
N GLY A 51 17.87 11.37 2.92
CA GLY A 51 18.51 10.41 2.02
C GLY A 51 19.91 10.84 1.61
N GLU A 52 20.08 12.09 1.18
CA GLU A 52 21.36 12.66 0.75
C GLU A 52 22.37 12.75 1.89
N ALA A 53 21.93 13.16 3.09
CA ALA A 53 22.81 13.22 4.26
C ALA A 53 23.34 11.84 4.64
N ILE A 54 22.46 10.82 4.66
CA ILE A 54 22.86 9.43 4.97
C ILE A 54 23.76 8.86 3.87
N ALA A 55 23.42 9.10 2.60
CA ALA A 55 24.24 8.69 1.47
C ALA A 55 25.63 9.35 1.48
N GLY A 56 25.72 10.58 2.01
CA GLY A 56 26.96 11.32 2.26
C GLY A 56 27.75 10.85 3.49
N GLY A 57 27.26 9.85 4.23
CA GLY A 57 27.97 9.24 5.36
C GLY A 57 27.50 9.68 6.75
N ALA A 58 26.47 10.52 6.85
CA ALA A 58 25.89 10.86 8.15
C ALA A 58 25.23 9.63 8.80
N VAL A 59 25.45 9.43 10.10
CA VAL A 59 24.80 8.34 10.84
C VAL A 59 23.40 8.79 11.30
N PRO A 60 22.33 8.09 10.87
CA PRO A 60 20.95 8.38 11.29
C PRO A 60 20.80 8.46 12.80
N TYR A 61 20.02 9.42 13.30
CA TYR A 61 19.71 9.65 14.72
C TYR A 61 20.89 10.07 15.61
N ARG A 62 22.13 10.09 15.09
CA ARG A 62 23.32 10.58 15.79
C ARG A 62 23.80 11.91 15.21
N ASP A 63 24.03 11.94 13.91
CA ASP A 63 24.59 13.10 13.21
C ASP A 63 23.47 13.97 12.60
N ILE A 64 22.31 13.35 12.32
CA ILE A 64 21.10 14.02 11.85
C ILE A 64 19.89 13.55 12.66
N SER A 65 19.05 14.50 13.05
CA SER A 65 17.78 14.22 13.72
C SER A 65 16.75 13.77 12.69
N ILE A 66 16.23 12.55 12.84
CA ILE A 66 15.21 11.98 11.96
C ILE A 66 13.95 11.68 12.78
N GLU A 67 12.81 12.16 12.31
CA GLU A 67 11.51 11.98 12.96
C GLU A 67 10.88 10.61 12.70
N TYR A 68 11.31 9.94 11.63
CA TYR A 68 10.73 8.68 11.18
C TYR A 68 11.44 7.47 11.78
N PRO A 69 10.71 6.35 11.99
CA PRO A 69 11.30 5.07 12.38
C PRO A 69 12.36 4.54 11.39
N PRO A 70 13.33 3.70 11.85
CA PRO A 70 14.45 3.26 11.01
C PRO A 70 14.08 2.51 9.73
N GLY A 71 12.94 1.80 9.72
CA GLY A 71 12.46 1.07 8.54
C GLY A 71 11.87 1.97 7.45
N ALA A 72 11.74 3.28 7.68
CA ALA A 72 11.38 4.24 6.63
C ALA A 72 12.62 4.69 5.83
N LEU A 73 13.81 4.67 6.44
CA LEU A 73 15.04 5.21 5.84
C LEU A 73 15.39 4.62 4.46
N PRO A 74 15.21 3.32 4.18
CA PRO A 74 15.48 2.78 2.85
C PRO A 74 14.69 3.48 1.73
N LEU A 75 13.47 3.97 2.01
CA LEU A 75 12.64 4.70 1.05
C LEU A 75 13.20 6.09 0.71
N PHE A 76 14.01 6.65 1.60
CA PHE A 76 14.62 7.98 1.45
C PHE A 76 16.03 7.87 0.87
N VAL A 77 16.81 6.89 1.34
CA VAL A 77 18.19 6.67 0.91
C VAL A 77 18.24 6.10 -0.51
N ALA A 78 17.35 5.16 -0.87
CA ALA A 78 17.40 4.51 -2.18
C ALA A 78 17.29 5.51 -3.36
N PRO A 79 16.33 6.46 -3.38
CA PRO A 79 16.32 7.47 -4.44
C PRO A 79 17.54 8.40 -4.39
N ALA A 80 18.07 8.72 -3.21
CA ALA A 80 19.25 9.59 -3.06
C ALA A 80 20.54 8.96 -3.63
N VAL A 81 20.74 7.65 -3.45
CA VAL A 81 21.92 6.97 -4.02
C VAL A 81 21.79 6.74 -5.53
N LEU A 82 20.57 6.70 -6.06
CA LEU A 82 20.28 6.46 -7.48
C LEU A 82 20.25 7.73 -8.32
N THR A 83 20.24 8.91 -7.70
CA THR A 83 20.00 10.18 -8.38
C THR A 83 20.93 11.28 -7.88
N SER A 84 21.05 12.36 -8.64
CA SER A 84 21.93 13.49 -8.29
C SER A 84 21.24 14.85 -8.44
N THR A 85 19.95 14.86 -8.77
CA THR A 85 19.16 16.09 -8.88
C THR A 85 17.84 15.96 -8.10
N PRO A 86 17.32 17.08 -7.56
CA PRO A 86 15.99 17.15 -6.97
C PRO A 86 14.88 16.50 -7.81
N GLU A 87 14.87 16.79 -9.11
CA GLU A 87 13.86 16.32 -10.05
C GLU A 87 13.92 14.81 -10.23
N ALA A 88 15.13 14.25 -10.38
CA ALA A 88 15.33 12.82 -10.51
C ALA A 88 14.96 12.10 -9.20
N TYR A 89 15.34 12.65 -8.04
CA TYR A 89 14.94 12.11 -6.74
C TYR A 89 13.42 12.02 -6.63
N ARG A 90 12.70 13.11 -6.93
CA ARG A 90 11.22 13.14 -6.90
C ARG A 90 10.62 12.07 -7.81
N LEU A 91 11.17 11.91 -9.03
CA LEU A 91 10.67 10.93 -9.99
C LEU A 91 10.85 9.50 -9.46
N VAL A 92 12.04 9.15 -8.95
CA VAL A 92 12.32 7.82 -8.40
C VAL A 92 11.47 7.56 -7.15
N PHE A 93 11.33 8.55 -6.27
CA PHE A 93 10.48 8.44 -5.08
C PHE A 93 9.01 8.21 -5.45
N LYS A 94 8.46 9.00 -6.38
CA LYS A 94 7.09 8.81 -6.89
C LYS A 94 6.93 7.42 -7.53
N ALA A 95 7.93 6.93 -8.27
CA ALA A 95 7.90 5.57 -8.82
C ALA A 95 7.82 4.50 -7.72
N LEU A 96 8.56 4.65 -6.60
CA LEU A 96 8.41 3.76 -5.44
C LEU A 96 6.99 3.80 -4.87
N MET A 97 6.35 4.98 -4.80
CA MET A 97 4.97 5.10 -4.34
C MET A 97 3.98 4.42 -5.27
N VAL A 98 4.18 4.52 -6.59
CA VAL A 98 3.37 3.79 -7.58
C VAL A 98 3.51 2.27 -7.40
N LEU A 99 4.73 1.78 -7.18
CA LEU A 99 4.95 0.36 -6.90
C LEU A 99 4.26 -0.09 -5.61
N ALA A 100 4.29 0.74 -4.57
CA ALA A 100 3.59 0.47 -3.32
C ALA A 100 2.06 0.49 -3.48
N ILE A 101 1.51 1.42 -4.27
CA ILE A 101 0.10 1.44 -4.66
C ILE A 101 -0.28 0.13 -5.37
N ALA A 102 0.53 -0.30 -6.34
CA ALA A 102 0.29 -1.55 -7.05
C ALA A 102 0.29 -2.76 -6.09
N ALA A 103 1.26 -2.82 -5.17
CA ALA A 103 1.33 -3.85 -4.14
C ALA A 103 0.11 -3.85 -3.22
N LEU A 104 -0.36 -2.66 -2.81
CA LEU A 104 -1.58 -2.47 -2.02
C LEU A 104 -2.81 -3.02 -2.76
N VAL A 105 -3.00 -2.64 -4.03
CA VAL A 105 -4.13 -3.10 -4.86
C VAL A 105 -4.12 -4.62 -5.04
N VAL A 106 -2.95 -5.20 -5.31
CA VAL A 106 -2.78 -6.67 -5.38
C VAL A 106 -3.13 -7.31 -4.05
N GLY A 107 -2.64 -6.78 -2.93
CA GLY A 107 -2.95 -7.27 -1.59
C GLY A 107 -4.45 -7.25 -1.28
N VAL A 108 -5.13 -6.13 -1.57
CA VAL A 108 -6.59 -5.99 -1.40
C VAL A 108 -7.33 -7.03 -2.25
N ARG A 109 -6.91 -7.22 -3.51
CA ARG A 109 -7.51 -8.22 -4.39
C ARG A 109 -7.33 -9.65 -3.86
N ARG A 110 -6.18 -9.95 -3.26
CA ARG A 110 -5.86 -11.25 -2.65
C ARG A 110 -6.69 -11.54 -1.41
N LEU A 111 -6.97 -10.53 -0.57
CA LEU A 111 -7.84 -10.69 0.59
C LEU A 111 -9.28 -11.10 0.22
N GLN A 112 -9.72 -10.73 -0.98
CA GLN A 112 -11.05 -11.03 -1.51
C GLN A 112 -10.99 -12.02 -2.67
N GLN A 113 -10.03 -12.96 -2.64
CA GLN A 113 -9.84 -13.91 -3.75
C GLN A 113 -11.04 -14.85 -3.97
N GLU A 114 -11.77 -15.18 -2.90
CA GLU A 114 -12.91 -16.10 -2.92
C GLU A 114 -14.20 -15.47 -3.50
N ASP A 115 -14.31 -14.14 -3.47
CA ASP A 115 -15.49 -13.42 -3.97
C ASP A 115 -15.06 -12.36 -4.99
N ALA A 116 -15.25 -12.69 -6.27
CA ALA A 116 -14.86 -11.84 -7.38
C ALA A 116 -15.53 -10.46 -7.32
N ASN A 117 -16.80 -10.37 -6.93
CA ASN A 117 -17.54 -9.10 -6.90
C ASN A 117 -17.04 -8.22 -5.75
N ARG A 118 -16.83 -8.80 -4.56
CA ARG A 118 -16.26 -8.07 -3.42
C ARG A 118 -14.83 -7.64 -3.70
N GLY A 119 -14.01 -8.49 -4.32
CA GLY A 119 -12.62 -8.14 -4.66
C GLY A 119 -12.53 -7.02 -5.67
N VAL A 120 -13.41 -7.05 -6.65
CA VAL A 120 -13.58 -5.98 -7.62
C VAL A 120 -14.01 -4.66 -6.95
N ALA A 121 -15.04 -4.69 -6.10
CA ALA A 121 -15.52 -3.51 -5.39
C ALA A 121 -14.46 -2.92 -4.45
N ALA A 122 -13.70 -3.77 -3.75
CA ALA A 122 -12.63 -3.36 -2.85
C ALA A 122 -11.47 -2.69 -3.60
N VAL A 123 -11.06 -3.25 -4.74
CA VAL A 123 -10.06 -2.62 -5.62
C VAL A 123 -10.57 -1.28 -6.14
N ALA A 124 -11.83 -1.22 -6.60
CA ALA A 124 -12.41 0.03 -7.08
C ALA A 124 -12.45 1.11 -6.00
N ALA A 125 -12.90 0.77 -4.79
CA ALA A 125 -12.87 1.68 -3.66
C ALA A 125 -11.44 2.15 -3.34
N THR A 126 -10.46 1.24 -3.35
CA THR A 126 -9.05 1.59 -3.09
C THR A 126 -8.52 2.59 -4.12
N VAL A 127 -8.77 2.32 -5.41
CA VAL A 127 -8.34 3.17 -6.52
C VAL A 127 -9.01 4.55 -6.47
N VAL A 128 -10.31 4.60 -6.17
CA VAL A 128 -11.04 5.86 -5.99
C VAL A 128 -10.50 6.66 -4.80
N LEU A 129 -10.22 6.02 -3.65
CA LEU A 129 -9.65 6.70 -2.50
C LEU A 129 -8.25 7.25 -2.78
N ILE A 130 -7.42 6.51 -3.52
CA ILE A 130 -6.09 6.99 -3.96
C ILE A 130 -6.25 8.19 -4.90
N ALA A 131 -7.20 8.15 -5.82
CA ALA A 131 -7.49 9.29 -6.69
C ALA A 131 -7.98 10.51 -5.92
N ILE A 132 -8.81 10.34 -4.90
CA ILE A 132 -9.26 11.42 -4.02
C ILE A 132 -8.09 12.04 -3.26
N LEU A 133 -7.12 11.22 -2.80
CA LEU A 133 -5.88 11.71 -2.20
C LEU A 133 -5.01 12.48 -3.21
N GLY A 134 -5.10 12.14 -4.50
CA GLY A 134 -4.40 12.80 -5.58
C GLY A 134 -2.88 12.73 -5.41
N SER A 135 -2.22 13.88 -5.46
CA SER A 135 -0.76 13.98 -5.37
C SER A 135 -0.20 13.53 -4.03
N VAL A 136 -0.98 13.64 -2.95
CA VAL A 136 -0.61 13.23 -1.60
C VAL A 136 -0.25 11.73 -1.55
N ALA A 137 -0.92 10.91 -2.35
CA ALA A 137 -0.62 9.48 -2.44
C ALA A 137 0.76 9.17 -3.04
N LEU A 138 1.37 10.15 -3.74
CA LEU A 138 2.67 10.02 -4.41
C LEU A 138 3.78 10.84 -3.74
N THR A 139 3.44 11.88 -2.97
CA THR A 139 4.40 12.72 -2.25
C THR A 139 4.60 12.30 -0.81
N ARG A 140 3.72 11.46 -0.26
CA ARG A 140 3.88 10.86 1.07
C ARG A 140 4.16 9.38 0.98
N PHE A 141 5.06 8.88 1.84
CA PHE A 141 5.37 7.46 1.88
C PHE A 141 4.31 6.58 2.55
N ASP A 142 3.18 7.16 3.00
CA ASP A 142 2.12 6.49 3.76
C ASP A 142 1.51 5.27 3.06
N VAL A 143 1.58 5.21 1.73
CA VAL A 143 1.11 4.04 0.97
C VAL A 143 1.99 2.80 1.17
N VAL A 144 3.27 2.97 1.51
CA VAL A 144 4.19 1.85 1.79
C VAL A 144 3.77 1.07 3.04
N PRO A 145 3.65 1.68 4.25
CA PRO A 145 3.17 0.94 5.41
C PRO A 145 1.73 0.45 5.24
N ALA A 146 0.90 1.11 4.42
CA ALA A 146 -0.44 0.60 4.10
C ALA A 146 -0.37 -0.71 3.30
N ALA A 147 0.47 -0.76 2.26
CA ALA A 147 0.72 -1.97 1.47
C ALA A 147 1.29 -3.11 2.32
N LEU A 148 2.26 -2.80 3.19
CA LEU A 148 2.83 -3.77 4.14
C LEU A 148 1.75 -4.31 5.09
N THR A 149 0.93 -3.43 5.66
CA THR A 149 -0.19 -3.80 6.55
C THR A 149 -1.18 -4.75 5.86
N VAL A 150 -1.58 -4.46 4.62
CA VAL A 150 -2.43 -5.37 3.84
C VAL A 150 -1.71 -6.70 3.57
N GLY A 151 -0.42 -6.67 3.28
CA GLY A 151 0.40 -7.89 3.16
C GLY A 151 0.39 -8.73 4.43
N VAL A 152 0.49 -8.12 5.61
CA VAL A 152 0.38 -8.82 6.91
C VAL A 152 -0.95 -9.57 6.99
N LEU A 153 -2.06 -8.88 6.67
CA LEU A 153 -3.39 -9.48 6.68
C LEU A 153 -3.50 -10.65 5.70
N VAL A 154 -2.95 -10.51 4.49
CA VAL A 154 -2.93 -11.60 3.49
C VAL A 154 -2.24 -12.84 4.04
N TYR A 155 -1.04 -12.69 4.63
CA TYR A 155 -0.30 -13.83 5.17
C TYR A 155 -0.94 -14.43 6.43
N PHE A 156 -1.57 -13.62 7.27
CA PHE A 156 -2.31 -14.12 8.44
C PHE A 156 -3.59 -14.88 8.05
N VAL A 157 -4.36 -14.39 7.08
CA VAL A 157 -5.54 -15.11 6.56
C VAL A 157 -5.14 -16.45 5.93
N GLN A 158 -3.96 -16.50 5.29
CA GLN A 158 -3.40 -17.73 4.73
C GLN A 158 -2.73 -18.66 5.77
N VAL A 159 -2.81 -18.35 7.07
CA VAL A 159 -2.22 -19.15 8.15
C VAL A 159 -0.68 -19.24 8.05
N ARG A 160 -0.04 -18.30 7.36
CA ARG A 160 1.43 -18.20 7.19
C ARG A 160 2.03 -17.26 8.24
N TRP A 161 1.83 -17.61 9.51
CA TRP A 161 2.12 -16.76 10.67
C TRP A 161 3.54 -16.21 10.72
N GLY A 162 4.55 -17.04 10.40
CA GLY A 162 5.96 -16.61 10.45
C GLY A 162 6.26 -15.45 9.49
N ILE A 163 5.82 -15.56 8.23
CA ILE A 163 6.01 -14.50 7.23
C ILE A 163 5.19 -13.27 7.60
N GLY A 164 3.95 -13.46 8.05
CA GLY A 164 3.10 -12.35 8.49
C GLY A 164 3.69 -11.59 9.68
N ALA A 165 4.32 -12.27 10.64
CA ALA A 165 4.96 -11.66 11.79
C ALA A 165 6.23 -10.87 11.41
N VAL A 166 7.07 -11.43 10.51
CA VAL A 166 8.23 -10.70 9.96
C VAL A 166 7.77 -9.44 9.23
N LEU A 167 6.77 -9.58 8.37
CA LEU A 167 6.23 -8.44 7.61
C LEU A 167 5.58 -7.40 8.52
N LEU A 168 4.96 -7.82 9.62
CA LEU A 168 4.42 -6.91 10.64
C LEU A 168 5.54 -6.15 11.35
N GLY A 169 6.64 -6.82 11.69
CA GLY A 169 7.83 -6.16 12.24
C GLY A 169 8.37 -5.09 11.28
N ILE A 170 8.46 -5.41 9.99
CA ILE A 170 8.85 -4.45 8.94
C ILE A 170 7.85 -3.29 8.88
N ALA A 171 6.55 -3.56 8.86
CA ALA A 171 5.50 -2.53 8.81
C ALA A 171 5.60 -1.55 9.99
N ILE A 172 5.78 -2.07 11.21
CA ILE A 172 5.96 -1.28 12.43
C ILE A 172 7.25 -0.46 12.36
N ALA A 173 8.34 -1.08 11.89
CA ALA A 173 9.62 -0.40 11.73
C ALA A 173 9.57 0.69 10.65
N THR A 174 8.67 0.61 9.66
CA THR A 174 8.44 1.66 8.67
C THR A 174 7.52 2.76 9.20
N LYS A 175 6.48 2.42 9.95
CA LYS A 175 5.56 3.39 10.59
C LYS A 175 4.89 2.72 11.78
N LEU A 176 4.65 3.44 12.87
CA LEU A 176 4.23 2.81 14.14
C LEU A 176 2.78 2.27 14.16
N TYR A 177 1.86 2.83 13.36
CA TYR A 177 0.43 2.49 13.47
C TYR A 177 0.05 1.01 13.22
N PRO A 178 0.74 0.19 12.40
CA PRO A 178 0.45 -1.23 12.24
C PRO A 178 0.59 -2.03 13.53
N ALA A 179 1.25 -1.48 14.56
CA ALA A 179 1.37 -2.10 15.89
C ALA A 179 0.02 -2.32 16.59
N VAL A 180 -1.06 -1.70 16.11
CA VAL A 180 -2.42 -1.92 16.63
C VAL A 180 -3.02 -3.26 16.16
N LEU A 181 -2.55 -3.82 15.03
CA LEU A 181 -3.12 -5.03 14.42
C LEU A 181 -3.16 -6.26 15.34
N PRO A 182 -2.12 -6.60 16.13
CA PRO A 182 -2.16 -7.77 17.01
C PRO A 182 -3.29 -7.71 18.04
N ARG A 183 -3.70 -6.51 18.48
CA ARG A 183 -4.79 -6.33 19.44
C ARG A 183 -6.14 -6.64 18.81
N SER A 184 -6.37 -6.24 17.56
CA SER A 184 -7.66 -6.46 16.87
C SER A 184 -7.87 -7.91 16.45
N LEU A 185 -6.81 -8.69 16.23
CA LEU A 185 -6.93 -10.11 15.88
C LEU A 185 -7.25 -11.00 17.09
N ARG A 186 -6.97 -10.55 18.32
CA ARG A 186 -7.30 -11.31 19.53
C ARG A 186 -8.79 -11.22 19.90
N SER A 187 -9.46 -10.12 19.58
CA SER A 187 -10.87 -9.94 19.95
C SER A 187 -11.82 -10.86 19.18
N THR A 188 -11.45 -11.30 17.98
CA THR A 188 -12.25 -12.23 17.17
C THR A 188 -12.15 -13.68 17.62
N GLN A 189 -11.10 -14.06 18.34
CA GLN A 189 -10.90 -15.45 18.81
C GLN A 189 -11.72 -15.78 20.07
N HIS A 190 -12.23 -14.78 20.79
CA HIS A 190 -13.09 -14.99 21.97
C HIS A 190 -14.60 -14.98 21.64
N ALA A 191 -14.98 -14.75 20.39
CA ALA A 191 -16.37 -14.84 19.92
C ALA A 191 -16.73 -16.26 19.44
N ALA A 192 -16.28 -17.31 20.15
CA ALA A 192 -16.78 -18.65 19.92
C ALA A 192 -18.22 -18.75 20.45
N PRO A 193 -19.17 -19.33 19.70
CA PRO A 193 -20.56 -19.45 20.15
C PRO A 193 -20.60 -20.28 21.42
N ALA A 194 -21.24 -19.74 22.46
CA ALA A 194 -21.57 -20.48 23.66
C ALA A 194 -22.35 -21.74 23.24
N VAL A 195 -21.72 -22.90 23.39
CA VAL A 195 -22.41 -24.18 23.29
C VAL A 195 -23.39 -24.21 24.45
N VAL A 196 -24.67 -23.93 24.15
CA VAL A 196 -25.77 -24.10 25.08
C VAL A 196 -25.92 -25.61 25.29
N SER A 197 -25.34 -26.13 26.37
CA SER A 197 -25.66 -27.46 26.87
C SER A 197 -27.11 -27.46 27.33
N ARG A 198 -27.93 -28.31 26.70
CA ARG A 198 -29.29 -28.64 27.16
C ARG A 198 -29.26 -29.44 28.46
#